data_AF-A0A2K0TMI8-F1
#
_entry.id   AF-A0A2K0TMI8-F1
#
_cell.length_a   1.000
_cell.length_b   1.000
_cell.length_c   1.000
_cell.angle_alpha   90.00
_cell.angle_beta   90.00
_cell.angle_gamma   90.00
#
_symmetry.space_group_name_H-M   'P 1'
#
loop_
_entity.id
_entity.type
_entity.pdbx_description
1 polymer ?
#
loop_
_entity_poly.entity_id
_entity_poly.type
_entity_poly.pdbx_seq_one_letter_code
_entity_poly.pdbx_strand_id
1 'polypeptide(L)'
;MSVLQTIGHTKTVIIMHHNDCGMTHFHNADIREALLEFALQEKEAINAAKYGEITGSIEDSVKEDVELVSSSPFIRPGTTIVGLKLDIFTGVVTKVTETTLADQ
;
A
#
# COMPACT_ATOMS: atom_id res chain seq x y z
N MET A 1 -0.66 -10.93 -2.02
CA MET A 1 0.71 -11.50 -2.05
C MET A 1 0.75 -13.03 -2.09
N SER A 2 0.12 -13.74 -1.15
CA SER A 2 0.33 -15.20 -0.96
C SER A 2 0.04 -16.07 -2.18
N VAL A 3 -0.94 -15.68 -3.01
CA VAL A 3 -1.27 -16.36 -4.28
C VAL A 3 -0.05 -16.38 -5.22
N LEU A 4 0.61 -15.23 -5.42
CA LEU A 4 1.79 -15.13 -6.29
C LEU A 4 2.98 -15.92 -5.75
N GLN A 5 3.18 -15.94 -4.43
CA GLN A 5 4.24 -16.76 -3.83
C GLN A 5 3.97 -18.26 -3.94
N THR A 6 2.69 -18.65 -4.02
CA THR A 6 2.29 -20.06 -4.06
C THR A 6 2.27 -20.64 -5.48
N ILE A 7 1.88 -19.83 -6.46
CA ILE A 7 1.81 -20.27 -7.86
C ILE A 7 3.07 -19.86 -8.63
N GLY A 8 3.48 -18.60 -8.48
CA GLY A 8 4.59 -18.00 -9.21
C GLY A 8 5.95 -18.09 -8.50
N HIS A 9 6.00 -18.64 -7.29
CA HIS A 9 7.24 -18.84 -6.52
C HIS A 9 8.10 -17.57 -6.33
N THR A 10 7.45 -16.41 -6.22
CA THR A 10 8.13 -15.12 -6.04
C THR A 10 8.79 -15.02 -4.65
N LYS A 11 10.10 -14.73 -4.64
CA LYS A 11 10.89 -14.55 -3.40
C LYS A 11 11.09 -13.10 -2.98
N THR A 12 10.77 -12.16 -3.85
CA THR A 12 10.93 -10.73 -3.60
C THR A 12 9.61 -10.03 -3.84
N VAL A 13 9.27 -9.13 -2.93
CA VAL A 13 8.12 -8.25 -3.02
C VAL A 13 8.63 -6.82 -3.02
N ILE A 14 8.18 -6.03 -3.99
CA ILE A 14 8.51 -4.61 -4.07
C ILE A 14 7.22 -3.83 -3.82
N ILE A 15 7.24 -2.97 -2.81
CA ILE A 15 6.19 -2.00 -2.52
C ILE A 15 6.72 -0.65 -2.99
N MET A 16 6.06 -0.06 -3.98
CA MET A 16 6.50 1.19 -4.57
C MET A 16 5.36 2.19 -4.56
N HIS A 17 5.54 3.29 -3.82
CA HIS A 17 4.67 4.45 -3.92
C HIS A 17 5.38 5.54 -4.71
N HIS A 18 4.65 6.59 -5.07
CA HIS A 18 5.19 7.71 -5.82
C HIS A 18 4.76 9.05 -5.22
N ASN A 19 5.51 10.11 -5.52
CA ASN A 19 5.09 11.48 -5.19
C ASN A 19 3.88 11.90 -6.05
N ASP A 20 3.16 12.92 -5.59
CA ASP A 20 1.93 13.40 -6.24
C ASP A 20 0.88 12.28 -6.44
N CYS A 21 0.76 11.40 -5.44
CA CYS A 21 -0.25 10.35 -5.42
C CYS A 21 -1.63 10.98 -5.16
N GLY A 22 -2.66 10.59 -5.93
CA GLY A 22 -4.02 11.10 -5.69
C GLY A 22 -4.49 10.88 -4.24
N MET A 23 -4.05 9.80 -3.59
CA MET A 23 -4.41 9.50 -2.20
C MET A 23 -3.75 10.41 -1.16
N THR A 24 -2.77 11.25 -1.54
CA THR A 24 -2.24 12.32 -0.67
C THR A 24 -3.08 13.61 -0.76
N HIS A 25 -3.96 13.71 -1.75
CA HIS A 25 -4.76 14.92 -2.02
C HIS A 25 -6.26 14.73 -1.76
N PHE A 26 -6.73 13.48 -1.74
CA PHE A 26 -8.12 13.13 -1.46
C PHE A 26 -8.24 12.38 -0.14
N HIS A 27 -9.15 12.82 0.72
CA HIS A 27 -9.37 12.22 2.02
C HIS A 27 -10.62 11.36 2.05
N ASN A 28 -10.61 10.38 2.96
CA ASN A 28 -11.71 9.43 3.10
C ASN A 28 -13.06 10.14 3.35
N ALA A 29 -13.06 11.30 4.02
CA ALA A 29 -14.28 12.07 4.28
C ALA A 29 -14.88 12.62 2.98
N ASP A 30 -14.07 13.27 2.14
CA ASP A 30 -14.50 13.89 0.88
C ASP A 30 -15.01 12.81 -0.10
N ILE A 31 -14.32 11.67 -0.16
CA ILE A 31 -14.74 10.54 -1.00
C ILE A 31 -16.08 9.99 -0.54
N ARG A 32 -16.30 9.85 0.78
CA ARG A 32 -17.59 9.39 1.32
C ARG A 32 -18.71 10.37 1.01
N GLU A 33 -18.48 11.66 1.22
CA GLU A 33 -19.47 12.70 0.92
C GLU A 33 -19.89 12.65 -0.55
N ALA A 34 -18.90 12.66 -1.47
CA ALA A 34 -19.16 12.59 -2.90
C ALA A 34 -19.93 11.31 -3.33
N LEU A 35 -19.62 10.15 -2.73
CA LEU A 35 -20.34 8.91 -3.05
C LEU A 35 -21.78 8.92 -2.54
N LEU A 36 -22.03 9.52 -1.38
CA LEU A 36 -23.38 9.59 -0.80
C LEU A 36 -24.31 10.54 -1.57
N GLU A 37 -23.78 11.46 -2.38
CA GLU A 37 -24.59 12.34 -3.23
C GLU A 37 -25.39 11.57 -4.29
N PHE A 38 -24.86 10.45 -4.79
CA PHE A 38 -25.49 9.70 -5.89
C PHE A 38 -25.75 8.22 -5.59
N ALA A 39 -25.23 7.67 -4.48
CA ALA A 39 -25.38 6.27 -4.11
C ALA A 39 -25.84 6.09 -2.65
N LEU A 40 -26.85 6.87 -2.23
CA LEU A 40 -27.35 6.86 -0.86
C LEU A 40 -27.84 5.46 -0.40
N GLN A 41 -28.31 4.61 -1.31
CA GLN A 41 -28.71 3.23 -1.01
C GLN A 41 -27.54 2.33 -0.55
N GLU A 42 -26.29 2.73 -0.83
CA GLU A 42 -25.08 1.99 -0.45
C GLU A 42 -24.40 2.59 0.81
N LYS A 43 -25.11 3.40 1.58
CA LYS A 43 -24.56 4.20 2.68
C LYS A 43 -23.76 3.38 3.69
N GLU A 44 -24.25 2.20 4.07
CA GLU A 44 -23.57 1.34 5.03
C GLU A 44 -22.21 0.87 4.49
N ALA A 45 -22.15 0.46 3.22
CA ALA A 45 -20.93 0.03 2.58
C ALA A 45 -19.93 1.18 2.40
N ILE A 46 -20.40 2.36 1.98
CA ILE A 46 -19.60 3.57 1.81
C ILE A 46 -18.96 4.00 3.14
N ASN A 47 -19.73 3.99 4.24
CA ASN A 47 -19.20 4.37 5.55
C ASN A 47 -18.23 3.34 6.13
N ALA A 48 -18.43 2.06 5.85
CA ALA A 48 -17.54 0.98 6.31
C ALA A 48 -16.23 0.89 5.52
N ALA A 49 -16.18 1.43 4.29
CA ALA A 49 -15.02 1.37 3.43
C ALA A 49 -13.86 2.25 3.92
N LYS A 50 -12.64 1.78 3.62
CA LYS A 50 -11.40 2.57 3.68
C LYS A 50 -10.95 2.82 2.25
N TYR A 51 -10.61 4.06 1.91
CA TYR A 51 -10.25 4.44 0.54
C TYR A 51 -8.74 4.64 0.35
N GLY A 52 -7.93 4.32 1.36
CA GLY A 52 -6.46 4.32 1.23
C GLY A 52 -5.84 5.71 1.24
N GLU A 53 -6.48 6.70 1.88
CA GLU A 53 -5.89 8.03 2.08
C GLU A 53 -4.50 7.94 2.73
N ILE A 54 -3.60 8.82 2.30
CA ILE A 54 -2.25 8.96 2.84
C ILE A 54 -2.15 10.35 3.47
N THR A 55 -2.13 10.40 4.79
CA THR A 55 -2.07 11.67 5.55
C THR A 55 -0.64 12.07 5.95
N GLY A 56 0.31 11.13 5.85
CA GLY A 56 1.73 11.33 6.14
C GLY A 56 2.59 11.49 4.89
N SER A 57 3.90 11.31 5.05
CA SER A 57 4.81 11.25 3.91
C SER A 57 4.62 9.95 3.12
N ILE A 58 5.00 9.97 1.84
CA ILE A 58 5.01 8.76 1.01
C ILE A 58 5.95 7.71 1.63
N GLU A 59 7.08 8.14 2.19
CA GLU A 59 8.04 7.28 2.85
C GLU A 59 7.45 6.56 4.06
N ASP A 60 6.63 7.24 4.86
CA ASP A 60 6.00 6.62 6.03
C ASP A 60 4.92 5.62 5.61
N SER A 61 4.10 5.96 4.61
CA SER A 61 3.14 5.04 4.02
C SER A 61 3.81 3.78 3.42
N VAL A 62 4.96 3.93 2.75
CA VAL A 62 5.74 2.79 2.26
C VAL A 62 6.25 1.92 3.41
N LYS A 63 6.73 2.51 4.51
CA LYS A 63 7.20 1.74 5.67
C LYS A 63 6.05 0.99 6.34
N GLU A 64 4.90 1.62 6.50
CA GLU A 64 3.69 1.00 7.05
C GLU A 64 3.26 -0.22 6.24
N ASP A 65 3.25 -0.11 4.90
CA ASP A 65 2.90 -1.23 4.03
C ASP A 65 3.97 -2.34 4.03
N VAL A 66 5.26 -1.99 4.12
CA VAL A 66 6.33 -2.98 4.31
C VAL A 66 6.16 -3.73 5.64
N GLU A 67 5.82 -3.03 6.72
CA GLU A 67 5.56 -3.63 8.03
C GLU A 67 4.30 -4.52 8.00
N LEU A 68 3.21 -4.04 7.40
CA LEU A 68 1.97 -4.80 7.24
C LEU A 68 2.20 -6.10 6.45
N VAL A 69 2.95 -6.02 5.35
CA VAL A 69 3.24 -7.21 4.53
C VAL A 69 4.20 -8.14 5.27
N SER A 70 5.26 -7.62 5.88
CA SER A 70 6.26 -8.45 6.57
C SER A 70 5.73 -9.14 7.82
N SER A 71 4.74 -8.54 8.50
CA SER A 71 4.07 -9.14 9.66
C SER A 71 2.96 -10.13 9.29
N SER A 72 2.57 -10.22 8.01
CA SER A 72 1.51 -11.11 7.59
C SER A 72 1.93 -12.59 7.68
N PRO A 73 1.13 -13.46 8.33
CA PRO A 73 1.42 -14.89 8.41
C PRO A 73 1.33 -15.60 7.05
N PHE A 74 0.88 -14.90 6.00
CA PHE A 74 0.74 -15.43 4.66
C PHE A 74 1.92 -15.10 3.74
N ILE A 75 2.96 -14.43 4.25
CA ILE A 75 4.22 -14.25 3.54
C ILE A 75 5.19 -15.37 3.93
N ARG A 76 5.82 -15.98 2.93
CA ARG A 76 6.74 -17.11 3.16
C ARG A 76 8.03 -16.65 3.85
N PRO A 77 8.63 -17.47 4.73
CA PRO A 77 9.99 -17.27 5.23
C PRO A 77 11.01 -17.06 4.10
N GLY A 78 12.06 -16.30 4.37
CA GLY A 78 13.10 -15.98 3.38
C GLY A 78 12.64 -15.00 2.29
N THR A 79 11.42 -14.44 2.37
CA THR A 79 10.96 -13.40 1.44
C THR A 79 11.64 -12.07 1.75
N THR A 80 12.22 -11.43 0.73
CA THR A 80 12.71 -10.05 0.82
C THR A 80 11.62 -9.08 0.39
N ILE A 81 11.35 -8.07 1.21
CA ILE A 81 10.39 -7.01 0.96
C ILE A 81 11.14 -5.67 0.89
N VAL A 82 11.00 -4.96 -0.22
CA VAL A 82 11.68 -3.69 -0.50
C VAL A 82 10.65 -2.59 -0.66
N GLY A 83 10.78 -1.52 0.13
CA GLY A 83 9.99 -0.30 0.02
C GLY A 83 10.71 0.75 -0.81
N LEU A 84 10.07 1.23 -1.87
CA LEU A 84 10.61 2.20 -2.83
C LEU A 84 9.69 3.42 -2.97
N LYS A 85 10.30 4.58 -3.26
CA LYS A 85 9.61 5.79 -3.70
C LYS A 85 10.05 6.15 -5.11
N LEU A 86 9.09 6.29 -6.02
CA LEU A 86 9.29 6.83 -7.37
C LEU A 86 8.96 8.33 -7.39
N ASP A 87 9.87 9.14 -7.93
CA ASP A 87 9.55 10.51 -8.34
C ASP A 87 9.02 10.48 -9.78
N ILE A 88 7.74 10.77 -9.99
CA ILE A 88 7.10 10.69 -11.31
C ILE A 88 7.55 11.79 -12.27
N PHE A 89 8.13 12.89 -11.77
CA PHE A 89 8.59 13.99 -12.60
C PHE A 89 10.00 13.74 -13.17
N THR A 90 10.82 12.99 -12.43
CA THR A 90 12.23 12.75 -12.79
C THR A 90 12.52 11.29 -13.16
N GLY A 91 11.66 10.35 -12.77
CA GLY A 91 11.88 8.91 -12.90
C GLY A 91 12.84 8.33 -11.85
N VAL A 92 13.33 9.14 -10.90
CA VAL A 92 14.25 8.69 -9.86
C VAL A 92 13.55 7.75 -8.89
N VAL A 93 14.11 6.57 -8.68
CA VAL A 93 13.64 5.61 -7.68
C VAL A 93 14.58 5.62 -6.48
N THR A 94 14.02 5.87 -5.30
CA THR A 94 14.77 5.91 -4.03
C THR A 94 14.32 4.76 -3.14
N LYS A 95 15.28 4.03 -2.56
CA LYS A 95 14.96 3.01 -1.55
C LYS A 95 14.61 3.66 -0.23
N VAL A 96 13.47 3.29 0.33
CA VAL A 96 12.95 3.81 1.61
C VAL A 96 13.30 2.87 2.75
N THR A 97 13.03 1.57 2.58
CA THR A 97 13.29 0.53 3.58
C THR A 97 13.43 -0.83 2.91
N GLU A 98 13.97 -1.81 3.63
CA GLU A 98 14.13 -3.19 3.18
C GLU A 98 14.15 -4.13 4.38
N THR A 99 13.46 -5.26 4.28
CA THR A 99 13.48 -6.32 5.29
C THR A 99 13.47 -7.68 4.62
N THR A 100 14.09 -8.68 5.26
CA THR A 100 14.02 -10.07 4.83
C THR A 100 13.51 -10.90 6.00
N LEU A 101 12.46 -11.68 5.76
CA LEU A 101 11.91 -12.55 6.78
C LEU A 101 12.90 -13.68 7.06
N ALA A 102 13.15 -13.94 8.34
CA ALA A 102 14.02 -15.03 8.75
C ALA A 102 13.53 -16.37 8.18
N ASP A 103 14.48 -17.24 7.82
CA ASP A 103 14.18 -18.64 7.53
C ASP A 103 13.69 -19.33 8.81
N GLN A 104 12.69 -20.20 8.69
CA GLN A 104 12.21 -21.05 9.79
C GLN A 104 13.01 -22.35 9.86
#